data_AF-A0A1N7TAW3-F1
#
_entry.id   AF-A0A1N7TAW3-F1
#
_cell.length_a   1.000
_cell.length_b   1.000
_cell.length_c   1.000
_cell.angle_alpha   90.00
_cell.angle_beta   90.00
_cell.angle_gamma   90.00
#
_symmetry.space_group_name_H-M   'P 1'
#
loop_
_entity.id
_entity.type
_entity.pdbx_description
1 polymer ?
#
loop_
_entity_poly.entity_id
_entity_poly.type
_entity_poly.pdbx_seq_one_letter_code
_entity_poly.pdbx_strand_id
1 'polypeptide(L)'
;RQVLDNWVVPLYETVWRMSGNQGNQWRTQRLDDKRSGVVWNTLSGTFHFELIAKMGRGYQGDIAVDNIQITPGDCGKTSSAAGGTEWFNDVLLNDLKEQLKVDEGYRDHVYLDSENLPTFGIGHLITKSDPEYGKPVGTKVDEGRIDTVFRQDVQGAINDAKRLYSPGSLTWPDEVKEIMVNMAFNLGYTRLSKFTGLKAALDDRNWNKAADEMVDSRWYGQVGNRTKRLVTRMRLVSGQ
;
A
#
# COMPACT_ATOMS: atom_id res chain seq x y z
N ARG A 1 15.82 -52.98 28.80
CA ARG A 1 16.87 -52.01 28.41
C ARG A 1 16.68 -51.72 26.92
N GLN A 2 16.65 -50.42 26.55
CA GLN A 2 16.72 -49.83 25.18
C GLN A 2 15.47 -50.01 24.27
N VAL A 3 14.92 -49.03 23.53
CA VAL A 3 15.18 -47.59 23.24
C VAL A 3 13.84 -46.88 22.94
N LEU A 4 13.85 -45.54 23.02
CA LEU A 4 12.81 -44.51 22.95
C LEU A 4 12.15 -44.22 21.58
N ASP A 5 10.99 -43.54 21.69
CA ASP A 5 10.38 -42.53 20.79
C ASP A 5 9.70 -42.93 19.47
N ASN A 6 8.40 -43.23 19.59
CA ASN A 6 7.41 -43.02 18.52
C ASN A 6 6.63 -41.73 18.80
N TRP A 7 7.18 -40.58 18.42
CA TRP A 7 6.40 -39.35 18.22
C TRP A 7 6.61 -38.92 16.77
N VAL A 8 5.52 -38.98 15.99
CA VAL A 8 5.46 -38.32 14.68
C VAL A 8 5.64 -36.83 14.95
N VAL A 9 6.83 -36.30 14.67
CA VAL A 9 7.10 -34.87 14.77
C VAL A 9 6.22 -34.18 13.72
N PRO A 10 5.29 -33.28 14.08
CA PRO A 10 4.67 -32.42 13.08
C PRO A 10 5.80 -31.56 12.51
N LEU A 11 6.06 -31.68 11.20
CA LEU A 11 6.94 -30.78 10.46
C LEU A 11 6.27 -29.39 10.42
N TYR A 12 6.37 -28.61 11.51
CA TYR A 12 6.08 -27.20 11.44
C TYR A 12 7.31 -26.50 10.86
N GLU A 13 7.13 -25.88 9.70
CA GLU A 13 8.18 -25.08 9.07
C GLU A 13 8.01 -23.63 9.54
N THR A 14 9.09 -23.02 10.04
CA THR A 14 9.06 -21.60 10.39
C THR A 14 9.20 -20.78 9.11
N VAL A 15 8.08 -20.24 8.66
CA VAL A 15 7.98 -19.54 7.38
C VAL A 15 8.45 -18.09 7.46
N TRP A 16 8.48 -17.53 8.67
CA TRP A 16 8.97 -16.20 8.96
C TRP A 16 9.29 -16.02 10.43
N ARG A 17 10.25 -15.13 10.73
CA ARG A 17 10.61 -14.75 12.09
C ARG A 17 11.10 -13.31 12.13
N MET A 18 10.73 -12.60 13.19
CA MET A 18 11.29 -11.30 13.55
C MET A 18 11.67 -11.31 15.04
N SER A 19 12.72 -10.58 15.42
CA SER A 19 13.18 -10.50 16.81
C SER A 19 13.85 -9.16 17.10
N GLY A 20 13.88 -8.78 18.39
CA GLY A 20 14.41 -7.50 18.84
C GLY A 20 13.36 -6.40 18.87
N ASN A 21 13.76 -5.20 19.29
CA ASN A 21 12.86 -4.04 19.36
C ASN A 21 12.50 -3.55 17.94
N GLN A 22 11.21 -3.51 17.63
CA GLN A 22 10.68 -3.10 16.32
C GLN A 22 10.25 -1.62 16.29
N GLY A 23 10.39 -0.91 17.41
CA GLY A 23 9.89 0.44 17.59
C GLY A 23 8.38 0.49 17.81
N ASN A 24 7.86 1.71 18.03
CA ASN A 24 6.44 1.94 18.30
C ASN A 24 5.69 2.37 17.02
N GLN A 25 5.77 1.57 15.96
CA GLN A 25 5.10 1.81 14.68
C GLN A 25 4.61 0.48 14.10
N TRP A 26 3.44 0.49 13.46
CA TRP A 26 2.93 -0.65 12.71
C TRP A 26 3.81 -0.96 11.51
N ARG A 27 4.08 -2.26 11.28
CA ARG A 27 4.88 -2.75 10.15
C ARG A 27 4.12 -3.85 9.43
N THR A 28 3.99 -3.71 8.12
CA THR A 28 3.37 -4.72 7.26
C THR A 28 4.43 -5.71 6.80
N GLN A 29 4.11 -7.01 6.85
CA GLN A 29 4.95 -8.08 6.31
C GLN A 29 4.14 -8.95 5.35
N ARG A 30 4.71 -9.24 4.18
CA ARG A 30 4.19 -10.20 3.20
C ARG A 30 5.11 -11.42 3.11
N LEU A 31 4.52 -12.62 3.02
CA LEU A 31 5.23 -13.90 2.96
C LEU A 31 4.80 -14.66 1.71
N ASP A 32 5.77 -14.88 0.82
CA ASP A 32 5.58 -15.65 -0.41
C ASP A 32 6.27 -17.01 -0.32
N ASP A 33 5.77 -17.94 -1.13
CA ASP A 33 6.27 -19.29 -1.38
C ASP A 33 7.79 -19.38 -1.50
N LYS A 34 8.41 -18.39 -2.13
CA LYS A 34 9.84 -18.42 -2.45
C LYS A 34 10.77 -18.04 -1.29
N ARG A 35 10.25 -17.47 -0.20
CA ARG A 35 11.07 -17.02 0.95
C ARG A 35 11.05 -17.98 2.13
N SER A 36 10.07 -18.88 2.18
CA SER A 36 9.87 -19.81 3.30
C SER A 36 10.54 -21.17 3.13
N GLY A 37 11.05 -21.54 1.95
CA GLY A 37 11.54 -22.90 1.68
C GLY A 37 10.41 -23.93 1.46
N VAL A 38 9.24 -23.67 2.05
CA VAL A 38 7.97 -24.35 1.78
C VAL A 38 7.49 -24.08 0.36
N VAL A 39 7.05 -25.12 -0.35
CA VAL A 39 6.33 -25.03 -1.63
C VAL A 39 4.81 -25.19 -1.39
N TRP A 40 4.08 -24.08 -1.26
CA TRP A 40 2.65 -24.04 -0.89
C TRP A 40 1.70 -24.53 -1.99
N ASN A 41 2.14 -24.53 -3.24
CA ASN A 41 1.29 -24.93 -4.38
C ASN A 41 0.93 -26.42 -4.42
N THR A 42 1.52 -27.24 -3.54
CA THR A 42 1.28 -28.69 -3.44
C THR A 42 0.44 -29.05 -2.20
N LEU A 43 0.13 -28.06 -1.36
CA LEU A 43 -0.58 -28.27 -0.12
C LEU A 43 -2.09 -28.24 -0.39
N SER A 44 -2.78 -29.35 -0.12
CA SER A 44 -4.24 -29.45 -0.14
C SER A 44 -4.76 -29.89 1.23
N GLY A 45 -5.89 -29.33 1.66
CA GLY A 45 -6.53 -29.65 2.95
C GLY A 45 -6.62 -28.48 3.92
N THR A 46 -6.86 -28.79 5.19
CA THR A 46 -6.95 -27.80 6.28
C THR A 46 -5.56 -27.54 6.84
N PHE A 47 -5.16 -26.26 6.90
CA PHE A 47 -3.89 -25.85 7.50
C PHE A 47 -4.13 -25.23 8.87
N HIS A 48 -3.13 -25.37 9.73
CA HIS A 48 -3.03 -24.64 10.98
C HIS A 48 -1.84 -23.69 10.89
N PHE A 49 -2.08 -22.41 11.18
CA PHE A 49 -1.03 -21.42 11.32
C PHE A 49 -0.84 -21.13 12.81
N GLU A 50 0.41 -21.13 13.25
CA GLU A 50 0.77 -20.79 14.62
C GLU A 50 1.64 -19.55 14.63
N LEU A 51 1.22 -18.54 15.40
CA LEU A 51 2.00 -17.33 15.64
C LEU A 51 2.65 -17.46 17.02
N ILE A 52 3.98 -17.63 17.04
CA ILE A 52 4.73 -17.81 18.27
C ILE A 52 5.39 -16.48 18.66
N ALA A 53 4.81 -15.79 19.63
CA ALA A 53 5.39 -14.62 20.26
C ALA A 53 6.26 -15.03 21.47
N LYS A 54 7.51 -14.55 21.53
CA LYS A 54 8.40 -14.76 22.68
C LYS A 54 8.80 -13.41 23.29
N MET A 55 8.29 -13.13 24.49
CA MET A 55 8.64 -11.91 25.22
C MET A 55 10.04 -12.03 25.84
N GLY A 56 10.83 -10.96 25.76
CA GLY A 56 12.14 -10.85 26.40
C GLY A 56 12.05 -10.55 27.90
N ARG A 57 13.19 -10.50 28.60
CA ARG A 57 13.27 -10.25 30.05
C ARG A 57 13.13 -8.77 30.46
N GLY A 58 12.51 -7.92 29.65
CA GLY A 58 12.42 -6.47 29.89
C GLY A 58 11.09 -5.86 29.44
N TYR A 59 10.85 -4.60 29.82
CA TYR A 59 9.60 -3.87 29.58
C TYR A 59 9.35 -3.49 28.11
N GLN A 60 10.29 -3.77 27.19
CA GLN A 60 10.13 -3.58 25.75
C GLN A 60 9.57 -4.84 25.06
N GLY A 61 9.00 -5.77 25.83
CA GLY A 61 8.56 -7.08 25.37
C GLY A 61 7.16 -7.11 24.76
N ASP A 62 6.49 -5.98 24.62
CA ASP A 62 5.12 -5.92 24.08
C ASP A 62 5.10 -6.23 22.58
N ILE A 63 4.21 -7.13 22.19
CA ILE A 63 4.04 -7.59 20.81
C ILE A 63 2.57 -7.39 20.43
N ALA A 64 2.32 -6.63 19.37
CA ALA A 64 1.01 -6.47 18.75
C ALA A 64 1.08 -6.95 17.30
N VAL A 65 0.10 -7.77 16.91
CA VAL A 65 -0.08 -8.25 15.53
C VAL A 65 -1.55 -8.07 15.21
N ASP A 66 -1.83 -7.48 14.05
CA ASP A 66 -3.20 -7.23 13.58
C ASP A 66 -3.26 -7.37 12.06
N ASN A 67 -4.47 -7.37 11.50
CA ASN A 67 -4.75 -7.42 10.07
C ASN A 67 -4.11 -8.63 9.34
N ILE A 68 -4.20 -9.81 9.96
CA ILE A 68 -3.69 -11.05 9.37
C ILE A 68 -4.62 -11.51 8.24
N GLN A 69 -4.07 -11.68 7.05
CA GLN A 69 -4.80 -12.15 5.88
C GLN A 69 -4.07 -13.33 5.22
N ILE A 70 -4.85 -14.30 4.75
CA ILE A 70 -4.35 -15.45 4.00
C ILE A 70 -5.16 -15.50 2.70
N THR A 71 -4.48 -15.40 1.57
CA THR A 71 -5.08 -15.44 0.25
C THR A 71 -4.48 -16.59 -0.55
N PRO A 72 -5.30 -17.36 -1.30
CA PRO A 72 -4.75 -18.31 -2.26
C PRO A 72 -3.88 -17.62 -3.31
N GLY A 73 -2.67 -18.13 -3.55
CA GLY A 73 -1.70 -17.60 -4.52
C GLY A 73 -0.49 -16.91 -3.88
N ASP A 74 0.41 -16.39 -4.71
CA ASP A 74 1.54 -15.57 -4.22
C ASP A 74 0.98 -14.26 -3.63
N CYS A 75 1.52 -13.82 -2.48
CA CYS A 75 1.30 -12.48 -1.92
C CYS A 75 2.03 -11.42 -2.78
N GLY A 76 1.68 -11.34 -4.07
CA GLY A 76 2.31 -10.45 -5.05
C GLY A 76 2.26 -10.91 -6.51
N LYS A 77 1.58 -12.03 -6.86
CA LYS A 77 1.31 -12.34 -8.27
C LYS A 77 -0.18 -12.47 -8.56
N THR A 78 -0.64 -11.50 -9.33
CA THR A 78 -1.89 -11.48 -10.08
C THR A 78 -2.09 -12.77 -10.89
N SER A 79 -3.07 -13.60 -10.50
CA SER A 79 -3.74 -14.48 -11.46
C SER A 79 -4.87 -13.69 -12.11
N SER A 80 -4.61 -13.26 -13.34
CA SER A 80 -5.50 -12.46 -14.18
C SER A 80 -6.70 -13.27 -14.67
N ALA A 81 -7.90 -12.75 -14.42
CA ALA A 81 -9.03 -12.89 -15.32
C ALA A 81 -10.00 -11.71 -15.12
N ALA A 82 -10.30 -11.03 -16.23
CA ALA A 82 -11.27 -9.92 -16.40
C ALA A 82 -10.84 -8.52 -15.89
N GLY A 83 -10.31 -7.73 -16.84
CA GLY A 83 -10.56 -6.28 -16.99
C GLY A 83 -10.47 -5.36 -15.77
N GLY A 84 -9.31 -4.71 -15.60
CA GLY A 84 -9.25 -3.32 -15.11
C GLY A 84 -9.02 -3.07 -13.62
N THR A 85 -7.82 -3.38 -13.12
CA THR A 85 -7.03 -2.60 -12.12
C THR A 85 -5.67 -3.29 -11.91
N GLU A 86 -4.73 -3.13 -12.84
CA GLU A 86 -3.51 -3.97 -12.88
C GLU A 86 -2.36 -3.60 -11.93
N TRP A 87 -2.49 -2.64 -11.01
CA TRP A 87 -1.45 -2.36 -9.99
C TRP A 87 -1.93 -2.56 -8.55
N PHE A 88 -3.25 -2.70 -8.32
CA PHE A 88 -3.84 -2.76 -6.99
C PHE A 88 -4.93 -3.83 -6.95
N ASN A 89 -4.97 -4.61 -5.87
CA ASN A 89 -6.12 -5.43 -5.53
C ASN A 89 -7.04 -4.67 -4.56
N ASP A 90 -8.21 -5.25 -4.26
CA ASP A 90 -9.20 -4.61 -3.38
C ASP A 90 -8.68 -4.30 -1.98
N VAL A 91 -7.77 -5.12 -1.45
CA VAL A 91 -7.15 -4.89 -0.12
C VAL A 91 -6.30 -3.61 -0.16
N LEU A 92 -5.43 -3.48 -1.16
CA LEU A 92 -4.57 -2.31 -1.30
C LEU A 92 -5.36 -1.03 -1.62
N LEU A 93 -6.46 -1.16 -2.36
CA LEU A 93 -7.37 -0.04 -2.60
C LEU A 93 -8.04 0.43 -1.30
N ASN A 94 -8.47 -0.50 -0.44
CA ASN A 94 -9.06 -0.16 0.85
C ASN A 94 -8.03 0.47 1.80
N ASP A 95 -6.81 -0.07 1.86
CA ASP A 95 -5.72 0.51 2.66
C ASP A 95 -5.36 1.93 2.20
N LEU A 96 -5.31 2.15 0.88
CA LEU A 96 -5.09 3.46 0.30
C LEU A 96 -6.27 4.41 0.63
N LYS A 97 -7.50 3.92 0.55
CA LYS A 97 -8.71 4.68 0.89
C LYS A 97 -8.67 5.17 2.33
N GLU A 98 -8.43 4.27 3.29
CA GLU A 98 -8.41 4.63 4.71
C GLU A 98 -7.27 5.61 5.04
N GLN A 99 -6.10 5.43 4.42
CA GLN A 99 -5.02 6.41 4.54
C GLN A 99 -5.43 7.78 3.98
N LEU A 100 -6.04 7.83 2.81
CA LEU A 100 -6.46 9.08 2.17
C LEU A 100 -7.63 9.76 2.91
N LYS A 101 -8.54 9.01 3.54
CA LYS A 101 -9.58 9.58 4.40
C LYS A 101 -8.98 10.34 5.58
N VAL A 102 -7.90 9.83 6.16
CA VAL A 102 -7.19 10.51 7.27
C VAL A 102 -6.44 11.74 6.77
N ASP A 103 -5.79 11.62 5.61
CA ASP A 103 -4.87 12.63 5.10
C ASP A 103 -5.59 13.79 4.36
N GLU A 104 -6.61 13.49 3.55
CA GLU A 104 -7.38 14.46 2.72
C GLU A 104 -8.77 14.79 3.34
N GLY A 105 -9.26 13.94 4.23
CA GLY A 105 -10.62 13.99 4.76
C GLY A 105 -11.63 13.16 3.95
N TYR A 106 -12.78 12.91 4.56
CA TYR A 106 -13.92 12.26 3.92
C TYR A 106 -15.18 13.11 4.11
N ARG A 107 -15.88 13.44 3.02
CA ARG A 107 -17.18 14.14 3.08
C ARG A 107 -18.22 13.46 2.21
N ASP A 108 -19.32 13.08 2.84
CA ASP A 108 -20.49 12.46 2.19
C ASP A 108 -21.42 13.46 1.49
N HIS A 109 -20.93 14.67 1.22
CA HIS A 109 -21.67 15.75 0.61
C HIS A 109 -20.74 16.67 -0.19
N VAL A 110 -21.32 17.42 -1.12
CA VAL A 110 -20.62 18.46 -1.87
C VAL A 110 -20.14 19.55 -0.93
N TYR A 111 -18.85 19.89 -0.98
CA TYR A 111 -18.23 20.98 -0.23
C TYR A 111 -17.34 21.81 -1.15
N LEU A 112 -16.86 22.97 -0.67
CA LEU A 112 -15.84 23.75 -1.36
C LEU A 112 -14.49 23.44 -0.74
N ASP A 113 -13.52 23.06 -1.57
CA ASP A 113 -12.15 22.82 -1.14
C ASP A 113 -11.39 24.13 -0.83
N SER A 114 -10.08 24.04 -0.57
CA SER A 114 -9.24 25.20 -0.28
C SER A 114 -9.08 26.17 -1.46
N GLU A 115 -9.36 25.72 -2.69
CA GLU A 115 -9.37 26.54 -3.91
C GLU A 115 -10.79 27.03 -4.26
N ASN A 116 -11.75 26.82 -3.35
CA ASN A 116 -13.16 27.18 -3.49
C ASN A 116 -13.84 26.47 -4.68
N LEU A 117 -13.38 25.26 -5.01
CA LEU A 117 -13.94 24.41 -6.05
C LEU A 117 -14.88 23.34 -5.45
N PRO A 118 -16.00 23.00 -6.13
CA PRO A 118 -16.92 21.96 -5.66
C PRO A 118 -16.28 20.56 -5.68
N THR A 119 -16.28 19.91 -4.52
CA THR A 119 -15.58 18.63 -4.29
C THR A 119 -16.46 17.73 -3.40
N PHE A 120 -16.31 16.40 -3.47
CA PHE A 120 -16.94 15.46 -2.53
C PHE A 120 -16.06 14.24 -2.26
N GLY A 121 -16.49 13.36 -1.35
CA GLY A 121 -15.82 12.09 -1.07
C GLY A 121 -14.43 12.29 -0.47
N ILE A 122 -13.42 11.71 -1.11
CA ILE A 122 -12.00 11.80 -0.73
C ILE A 122 -11.28 12.67 -1.75
N GLY A 123 -11.46 14.00 -1.65
CA GLY A 123 -10.79 14.97 -2.51
C GLY A 123 -11.19 14.93 -3.99
N HIS A 124 -12.36 14.40 -4.35
CA HIS A 124 -12.80 14.30 -5.75
C HIS A 124 -13.40 15.63 -6.24
N LEU A 125 -12.69 16.32 -7.13
CA LEU A 125 -13.13 17.55 -7.78
C LEU A 125 -14.28 17.26 -8.74
N ILE A 126 -15.42 17.94 -8.57
CA ILE A 126 -16.60 17.76 -9.42
C ILE A 126 -16.37 18.41 -10.78
N THR A 127 -16.48 17.60 -11.83
CA THR A 127 -16.34 18.03 -13.22
C THR A 127 -17.67 17.96 -13.96
N LYS A 128 -17.74 18.48 -15.19
CA LYS A 128 -18.95 18.46 -16.03
C LYS A 128 -19.47 17.05 -16.33
N SER A 129 -18.62 16.02 -16.23
CA SER A 129 -19.03 14.62 -16.43
C SER A 129 -19.68 14.00 -15.19
N ASP A 130 -19.56 14.63 -14.03
CA ASP A 130 -20.11 14.08 -12.79
C ASP A 130 -21.61 14.39 -12.67
N PRO A 131 -22.43 13.43 -12.22
CA PRO A 131 -23.83 13.68 -11.90
C PRO A 131 -24.02 14.75 -10.83
N GLU A 132 -23.00 15.02 -10.03
CA GLU A 132 -22.97 16.06 -9.00
C GLU A 132 -22.72 17.47 -9.55
N TYR A 133 -22.39 17.61 -10.85
CA TYR A 133 -22.09 18.90 -11.46
C TYR A 133 -23.25 19.88 -11.35
N GLY A 134 -22.96 21.08 -10.85
CA GLY A 134 -23.96 22.15 -10.65
C GLY A 134 -24.89 21.95 -9.45
N LYS A 135 -24.75 20.86 -8.68
CA LYS A 135 -25.50 20.69 -7.43
C LYS A 135 -24.96 21.64 -6.35
N PRO A 136 -25.83 22.15 -5.45
CA PRO A 136 -25.41 23.08 -4.40
C PRO A 136 -24.52 22.41 -3.35
N VAL A 137 -23.68 23.21 -2.69
CA VAL A 137 -22.91 22.80 -1.51
C VAL A 137 -23.87 22.24 -0.44
N GLY A 138 -23.47 21.15 0.20
CA GLY A 138 -24.27 20.40 1.17
C GLY A 138 -25.09 19.26 0.55
N THR A 139 -25.15 19.13 -0.78
CA THR A 139 -25.86 18.02 -1.42
C THR A 139 -25.22 16.68 -1.04
N LYS A 140 -25.99 15.77 -0.46
CA LYS A 140 -25.54 14.43 -0.08
C LYS A 140 -25.17 13.59 -1.30
N VAL A 141 -24.13 12.78 -1.14
CA VAL A 141 -23.67 11.80 -2.12
C VAL A 141 -23.63 10.43 -1.47
N ASP A 142 -24.17 9.43 -2.16
CA ASP A 142 -24.22 8.05 -1.68
C ASP A 142 -22.81 7.45 -1.53
N GLU A 143 -22.61 6.58 -0.54
CA GLU A 143 -21.32 5.94 -0.28
C GLU A 143 -20.85 5.09 -1.47
N GLY A 144 -21.75 4.38 -2.15
CA GLY A 144 -21.42 3.62 -3.35
C GLY A 144 -20.93 4.51 -4.50
N ARG A 145 -21.47 5.73 -4.63
CA ARG A 145 -20.98 6.73 -5.59
C ARG A 145 -19.59 7.25 -5.21
N ILE A 146 -19.35 7.53 -3.93
CA ILE A 146 -18.04 7.95 -3.42
C ILE A 146 -16.98 6.87 -3.69
N ASP A 147 -17.33 5.62 -3.45
CA ASP A 147 -16.42 4.49 -3.69
C ASP A 147 -16.13 4.29 -5.18
N THR A 148 -17.13 4.52 -6.02
CA THR A 148 -16.97 4.47 -7.47
C THR A 148 -16.00 5.55 -7.97
N VAL A 149 -16.19 6.82 -7.57
CA VAL A 149 -15.26 7.88 -7.99
C VAL A 149 -13.87 7.71 -7.41
N PHE A 150 -13.78 7.23 -6.17
CA PHE A 150 -12.48 6.97 -5.55
C PHE A 150 -11.67 5.96 -6.36
N ARG A 151 -12.30 4.85 -6.80
CA ARG A 151 -11.64 3.87 -7.67
C ARG A 151 -11.24 4.47 -9.02
N GLN A 152 -12.05 5.36 -9.58
CA GLN A 152 -11.75 6.06 -10.83
C GLN A 152 -10.54 7.00 -10.68
N ASP A 153 -10.49 7.78 -9.60
CA ASP A 153 -9.39 8.71 -9.32
C ASP A 153 -8.08 7.96 -9.07
N VAL A 154 -8.11 6.85 -8.31
CA VAL A 154 -6.94 5.98 -8.13
C VAL A 154 -6.50 5.38 -9.47
N GLN A 155 -7.43 4.98 -10.34
CA GLN A 155 -7.08 4.49 -11.68
C GLN A 155 -6.44 5.59 -12.54
N GLY A 156 -6.87 6.84 -12.40
CA GLY A 156 -6.21 8.02 -12.98
C GLY A 156 -4.77 8.15 -12.48
N ALA A 157 -4.56 8.06 -11.17
CA ALA A 157 -3.23 8.13 -10.56
C ALA A 157 -2.30 6.97 -10.99
N ILE A 158 -2.84 5.75 -11.16
CA ILE A 158 -2.11 4.61 -11.74
C ILE A 158 -1.66 4.93 -13.17
N ASN A 159 -2.56 5.50 -13.98
CA ASN A 159 -2.25 5.84 -15.38
C ASN A 159 -1.18 6.94 -15.46
N ASP A 160 -1.26 7.95 -14.59
CA ASP A 160 -0.26 9.00 -14.48
C ASP A 160 1.11 8.45 -14.10
N ALA A 161 1.17 7.58 -13.08
CA ALA A 161 2.41 6.93 -12.67
C ALA A 161 2.98 6.04 -13.78
N LYS A 162 2.15 5.22 -14.44
CA LYS A 162 2.57 4.43 -15.62
C LYS A 162 3.13 5.32 -16.71
N ARG A 163 2.48 6.44 -17.02
CA ARG A 163 2.91 7.37 -18.07
C ARG A 163 4.26 8.00 -17.76
N LEU A 164 4.53 8.34 -16.51
CA LEU A 164 5.79 8.97 -16.09
C LEU A 164 6.97 8.00 -16.04
N TYR A 165 6.71 6.74 -15.71
CA TYR A 165 7.76 5.81 -15.29
C TYR A 165 7.83 4.50 -16.08
N SER A 166 7.04 4.36 -17.14
CA SER A 166 7.19 3.25 -18.07
C SER A 166 8.48 3.37 -18.91
N PRO A 167 9.13 2.25 -19.28
CA PRO A 167 8.75 0.88 -18.93
C PRO A 167 9.23 0.41 -17.55
N GLY A 168 10.09 1.17 -16.87
CA GLY A 168 10.71 0.78 -15.60
C GLY A 168 9.70 0.31 -14.54
N SER A 169 8.57 1.02 -14.44
CA SER A 169 7.49 0.73 -13.49
C SER A 169 6.87 -0.67 -13.61
N LEU A 170 7.01 -1.34 -14.75
CA LEU A 170 6.51 -2.71 -14.92
C LEU A 170 7.27 -3.73 -14.05
N THR A 171 8.50 -3.39 -13.68
CA THR A 171 9.43 -4.33 -13.03
C THR A 171 9.80 -3.93 -11.60
N TRP A 172 9.18 -2.86 -11.09
CA TRP A 172 9.38 -2.41 -9.72
C TRP A 172 8.70 -3.34 -8.70
N PRO A 173 9.22 -3.39 -7.46
CA PRO A 173 8.50 -3.97 -6.33
C PRO A 173 7.14 -3.30 -6.14
N ASP A 174 6.14 -4.05 -5.68
CA ASP A 174 4.79 -3.51 -5.48
C ASP A 174 4.76 -2.33 -4.51
N GLU A 175 5.60 -2.39 -3.47
CA GLU A 175 5.79 -1.30 -2.50
C GLU A 175 6.14 0.03 -3.20
N VAL A 176 7.03 -0.01 -4.20
CA VAL A 176 7.42 1.18 -4.97
C VAL A 176 6.25 1.67 -5.82
N LYS A 177 5.52 0.77 -6.49
CA LYS A 177 4.33 1.14 -7.29
C LYS A 177 3.28 1.81 -6.41
N GLU A 178 3.01 1.26 -5.23
CA GLU A 178 2.05 1.79 -4.27
C GLU A 178 2.42 3.20 -3.82
N ILE A 179 3.69 3.42 -3.47
CA ILE A 179 4.19 4.75 -3.09
C ILE A 179 4.03 5.74 -4.24
N MET A 180 4.40 5.35 -5.46
CA MET A 180 4.34 6.24 -6.62
C MET A 180 2.90 6.59 -7.02
N VAL A 181 1.95 5.66 -6.87
CA VAL A 181 0.52 5.97 -7.09
C VAL A 181 -0.03 6.86 -5.99
N ASN A 182 0.38 6.65 -4.74
CA ASN A 182 -0.02 7.54 -3.65
C ASN A 182 0.47 8.98 -3.88
N MET A 183 1.71 9.14 -4.36
CA MET A 183 2.24 10.45 -4.77
C MET A 183 1.50 11.01 -5.97
N ALA A 184 1.22 10.20 -6.99
CA ALA A 184 0.48 10.62 -8.18
C ALA A 184 -0.94 11.11 -7.84
N PHE A 185 -1.62 10.45 -6.91
CA PHE A 185 -2.95 10.87 -6.45
C PHE A 185 -2.92 12.27 -5.79
N ASN A 186 -1.94 12.53 -4.93
CA ASN A 186 -1.87 13.81 -4.19
C ASN A 186 -1.33 14.97 -5.06
N LEU A 187 -0.38 14.69 -5.95
CA LEU A 187 0.30 15.73 -6.74
C LEU A 187 -0.28 15.93 -8.14
N GLY A 188 -0.89 14.89 -8.71
CA GLY A 188 -1.21 14.79 -10.13
C GLY A 188 0.03 14.72 -11.03
N TYR A 189 -0.19 14.31 -12.28
CA TYR A 189 0.85 14.19 -13.32
C TYR A 189 1.78 15.40 -13.41
N THR A 190 1.21 16.61 -13.50
CA THR A 190 1.98 17.83 -13.82
C THR A 190 2.98 18.19 -12.73
N ARG A 191 2.64 18.01 -11.45
CA ARG A 191 3.58 18.30 -10.35
C ARG A 191 4.57 17.15 -10.16
N LEU A 192 4.10 15.90 -10.24
CA LEU A 192 4.96 14.72 -10.09
C LEU A 192 6.02 14.62 -11.20
N SER A 193 5.70 15.03 -12.43
CA SER A 193 6.65 15.05 -13.55
C SER A 193 7.89 15.92 -13.33
N LYS A 194 7.82 16.88 -12.39
CA LYS A 194 8.94 17.77 -12.05
C LYS A 194 9.96 17.15 -11.10
N PHE A 195 9.68 15.98 -10.54
CA PHE A 195 10.60 15.25 -9.66
C PHE A 195 11.62 14.48 -10.48
N THR A 196 12.49 15.20 -11.19
CA THR A 196 13.47 14.62 -12.12
C THR A 196 14.54 13.79 -11.40
N GLY A 197 14.98 14.21 -10.21
CA GLY A 197 15.94 13.45 -9.40
C GLY A 197 15.34 12.15 -8.85
N LEU A 198 14.09 12.19 -8.35
CA LEU A 198 13.33 11.00 -7.99
C LEU A 198 13.20 10.04 -9.18
N LYS A 199 12.85 10.56 -10.36
CA LYS A 199 12.75 9.75 -11.57
C LYS A 199 14.07 9.05 -11.89
N ALA A 200 15.19 9.77 -11.87
CA ALA A 200 16.51 9.19 -12.10
C ALA A 200 16.83 8.09 -11.07
N ALA A 201 16.55 8.31 -9.79
CA ALA A 201 16.76 7.32 -8.75
C ALA A 201 15.89 6.06 -8.92
N LEU A 202 14.64 6.23 -9.35
CA LEU A 202 13.73 5.11 -9.64
C LEU A 202 14.14 4.32 -10.88
N ASP A 203 14.62 5.00 -11.92
CA ASP A 203 15.14 4.37 -13.14
C ASP A 203 16.42 3.57 -12.82
N ASP A 204 17.27 4.07 -11.91
CA ASP A 204 18.47 3.39 -11.38
C ASP A 204 18.17 2.32 -10.32
N ARG A 205 16.90 2.11 -9.95
CA ARG A 205 16.46 1.24 -8.84
C ARG A 205 17.11 1.55 -7.49
N ASN A 206 17.55 2.79 -7.29
CA ASN A 206 18.15 3.25 -6.04
C ASN A 206 17.06 3.79 -5.11
N TRP A 207 16.44 2.89 -4.35
CA TRP A 207 15.29 3.23 -3.49
C TRP A 207 15.65 4.18 -2.35
N ASN A 208 16.88 4.11 -1.82
CA ASN A 208 17.33 5.06 -0.79
C ASN A 208 17.48 6.47 -1.37
N LYS A 209 18.10 6.60 -2.55
CA LYS A 209 18.17 7.90 -3.24
C LYS A 209 16.77 8.40 -3.62
N ALA A 210 15.87 7.52 -4.07
CA ALA A 210 14.48 7.88 -4.33
C ALA A 210 13.79 8.43 -3.07
N ALA A 211 14.02 7.81 -1.91
CA ALA A 211 13.49 8.30 -0.64
C ALA A 211 14.07 9.68 -0.26
N ASP A 212 15.35 9.94 -0.54
CA ASP A 212 15.96 11.24 -0.27
C ASP A 212 15.39 12.34 -1.20
N GLU A 213 15.17 12.01 -2.47
CA GLU A 213 14.52 12.90 -3.45
C GLU A 213 13.04 13.16 -3.11
N MET A 214 12.36 12.21 -2.47
CA MET A 214 11.01 12.45 -1.92
C MET A 214 11.04 13.45 -0.75
N VAL A 215 12.09 13.43 0.09
CA VAL A 215 12.26 14.37 1.21
C VAL A 215 12.64 15.77 0.72
N ASP A 216 13.50 15.88 -0.30
CA ASP A 216 13.96 17.15 -0.87
C ASP A 216 12.92 17.78 -1.81
N SER A 217 11.66 17.82 -1.36
CA SER A 217 10.55 18.34 -2.14
C SER A 217 9.63 19.21 -1.29
N ARG A 218 9.05 20.24 -1.91
CA ARG A 218 8.01 21.07 -1.26
C ARG A 218 6.82 20.25 -0.79
N TRP A 219 6.54 19.15 -1.50
CA TRP A 219 5.51 18.18 -1.14
C TRP A 219 5.74 17.57 0.25
N TYR A 220 7.00 17.25 0.60
CA TYR A 220 7.33 16.66 1.90
C TYR A 220 6.91 17.55 3.08
N GLY A 221 7.12 18.87 2.95
CA GLY A 221 6.76 19.85 3.98
C GLY A 221 5.26 20.18 4.06
N GLN A 222 4.51 19.98 2.96
CA GLN A 222 3.09 20.35 2.88
C GLN A 222 2.15 19.26 3.41
N VAL A 223 2.48 17.98 3.19
CA VAL A 223 1.55 16.85 3.45
C VAL A 223 1.84 16.11 4.78
N GLY A 224 2.77 16.62 5.60
CA GLY A 224 2.88 16.27 7.02
C GLY A 224 3.34 14.82 7.32
N ASN A 225 2.54 14.04 8.06
CA ASN A 225 2.93 12.69 8.52
C ASN A 225 2.84 11.61 7.44
N ARG A 226 2.04 11.84 6.39
CA ARG A 226 1.90 10.92 5.24
C ARG A 226 3.21 10.78 4.47
N THR A 227 3.87 11.89 4.16
CA THR A 227 5.13 11.91 3.40
C THR A 227 6.22 11.15 4.16
N LYS A 228 6.28 11.31 5.49
CA LYS A 228 7.18 10.55 6.38
C LYS A 228 6.94 9.03 6.30
N ARG A 229 5.67 8.60 6.31
CA ARG A 229 5.29 7.19 6.17
C ARG A 229 5.75 6.62 4.84
N LEU A 230 5.47 7.33 3.73
CA LEU A 230 5.85 6.87 2.39
C LEU A 230 7.36 6.83 2.18
N VAL A 231 8.11 7.83 2.67
CA VAL A 231 9.58 7.82 2.67
C VAL A 231 10.13 6.65 3.46
N THR A 232 9.56 6.36 4.64
CA THR A 232 9.98 5.22 5.46
C THR A 232 9.75 3.90 4.71
N ARG A 233 8.59 3.76 4.06
CA ARG A 233 8.26 2.60 3.22
C ARG A 233 9.25 2.45 2.07
N MET A 234 9.59 3.54 1.36
CA MET A 234 10.57 3.53 0.26
C MET A 234 11.95 3.06 0.74
N ARG A 235 12.40 3.51 1.91
CA ARG A 235 13.71 3.10 2.49
C ARG A 235 13.76 1.65 2.93
N LEU A 236 12.61 1.04 3.26
CA LEU A 236 12.52 -0.36 3.64
C LEU A 236 12.48 -1.32 2.44
N VAL A 237 12.34 -0.79 1.22
CA VAL A 237 12.45 -1.59 0.00
C VAL A 237 13.88 -2.09 -0.10
N SER A 238 14.06 -3.40 0.13
CA SER A 238 15.36 -4.05 0.03
C SER A 238 15.88 -3.90 -1.40
N GLY A 239 17.10 -3.36 -1.55
CA GLY A 239 17.82 -3.46 -2.82
C GLY A 239 17.99 -4.93 -3.17
N GLN A 240 17.47 -5.35 -4.33
CA GLN A 240 17.76 -6.67 -4.89
C GLN A 240 19.15 -6.67 -5.50
#